data_AF-B9XMZ0-F1
#
_entry.id   AF-B9XMZ0-F1
#
_cell.length_a   1.000
_cell.length_b   1.000
_cell.length_c   1.000
_cell.angle_alpha   90.00
_cell.angle_beta   90.00
_cell.angle_gamma   90.00
#
_symmetry.space_group_name_H-M   'P 1'
#
loop_
_entity.id
_entity.type
_entity.pdbx_description
1 polymer ?
#
loop_
_entity_poly.entity_id
_entity_poly.type
_entity_poly.pdbx_seq_one_letter_code
_entity_poly.pdbx_strand_id
1 'polypeptide(L)'
;MRKFILLAACSLIVSQLRADPELKGTPNELTQFLTRVPKAAQVTGEGELKVQADRAIITLKITTESKSLQGALRLNQEMRSKLINYLKGQDVPVDRVQASRFSSTPKYGMFSDNAKSYRVENFIKITAQGEKEFQAASGAVDSWPEVQYQGIEVEQDNKEELKRQVIAKACDNANERRKIYEEKFGVRLVPKWFSPGLTGLKSPQQASDKQYDRSYSSSPTGASLPVGGLVEVQETGSSFGELTFTAQVTVEYSVEAK
;
A
#
# COMPACT_ATOMS: atom_id res chain seq x y z
N MET A 1 -102.77 14.89 -29.36
CA MET A 1 -101.75 14.80 -30.42
C MET A 1 -100.39 14.64 -29.76
N ARG A 2 -99.64 13.62 -30.20
CA ARG A 2 -98.17 13.41 -30.20
C ARG A 2 -97.31 14.02 -29.07
N LYS A 3 -96.28 13.37 -28.50
CA LYS A 3 -95.64 12.04 -28.53
C LYS A 3 -94.44 12.20 -27.56
N PHE A 4 -94.15 11.20 -26.72
CA PHE A 4 -92.82 10.59 -26.45
C PHE A 4 -91.57 11.50 -26.22
N ILE A 5 -90.56 11.25 -25.38
CA ILE A 5 -90.10 10.22 -24.43
C ILE A 5 -88.61 10.62 -24.12
N LEU A 6 -87.98 9.98 -23.12
CA LEU A 6 -86.51 9.86 -22.87
C LEU A 6 -85.79 11.13 -22.31
N LEU A 7 -85.20 11.09 -21.12
CA LEU A 7 -84.06 10.31 -20.57
C LEU A 7 -82.68 10.95 -20.85
N ALA A 8 -81.87 10.90 -19.80
CA ALA A 8 -80.41 10.85 -19.77
C ALA A 8 -79.69 12.14 -20.23
N ALA A 9 -79.20 13.00 -19.33
CA ALA A 9 -78.07 12.78 -18.42
C ALA A 9 -76.77 12.41 -19.14
N CYS A 10 -75.77 13.29 -18.98
CA CYS A 10 -74.35 13.12 -19.24
C CYS A 10 -73.92 12.80 -20.68
N SER A 11 -73.19 13.72 -21.32
CA SER A 11 -71.72 13.54 -21.46
C SER A 11 -71.07 14.72 -22.18
N LEU A 12 -69.87 15.08 -21.70
CA LEU A 12 -68.78 15.79 -22.40
C LEU A 12 -68.93 17.29 -22.66
N ILE A 13 -68.84 18.09 -21.60
CA ILE A 13 -67.99 19.30 -21.65
C ILE A 13 -66.74 18.95 -20.86
N VAL A 14 -65.73 18.40 -21.55
CA VAL A 14 -64.39 18.26 -20.99
C VAL A 14 -63.76 19.64 -21.07
N SER A 15 -63.92 20.40 -19.99
CA SER A 15 -63.09 21.56 -19.71
C SER A 15 -61.66 21.04 -19.61
N GLN A 16 -60.82 21.32 -20.61
CA GLN A 16 -59.38 21.13 -20.46
C GLN A 16 -58.89 22.13 -19.43
N LEU A 17 -58.92 21.74 -18.16
CA LEU A 17 -58.08 22.32 -17.12
C LEU A 17 -56.63 22.04 -17.52
N ARG A 18 -56.06 22.92 -18.34
CA ARG A 18 -54.62 23.04 -18.45
C ARG A 18 -54.17 23.72 -17.17
N ALA A 19 -53.78 22.91 -16.20
CA ALA A 19 -52.90 23.38 -15.16
C ALA A 19 -51.57 23.71 -15.84
N ASP A 20 -51.38 24.97 -16.21
CA ASP A 20 -50.04 25.44 -16.53
C ASP A 20 -49.19 25.22 -15.27
N PRO A 21 -48.04 24.55 -15.36
CA PRO A 21 -47.18 24.37 -14.20
C PRO A 21 -46.69 25.75 -13.75
N GLU A 22 -47.35 26.33 -12.75
CA GLU A 22 -46.89 27.54 -12.09
C GLU A 22 -45.58 27.21 -11.36
N LEU A 23 -44.48 27.75 -11.88
CA LEU A 23 -43.16 27.66 -11.27
C LEU A 23 -43.14 28.54 -10.01
N LYS A 24 -43.63 28.01 -8.90
CA LYS A 24 -43.64 28.69 -7.60
C LYS A 24 -42.27 28.61 -6.96
N GLY A 25 -41.74 29.75 -6.55
CA GLY A 25 -40.45 29.87 -5.88
C GLY A 25 -39.97 31.32 -5.87
N THR A 26 -39.07 31.64 -4.96
CA THR A 26 -38.33 32.90 -5.01
C THR A 26 -37.44 32.95 -6.25
N PRO A 27 -37.10 34.13 -6.79
CA PRO A 27 -36.21 34.25 -7.94
C PRO A 27 -34.91 33.45 -7.79
N ASN A 28 -34.34 33.38 -6.58
CA ASN A 28 -33.15 32.57 -6.28
C ASN A 28 -33.39 31.06 -6.41
N GLU A 29 -34.53 30.54 -5.93
CA GLU A 29 -34.87 29.12 -6.06
C GLU A 29 -35.09 28.73 -7.52
N LEU A 30 -35.71 29.63 -8.30
CA LEU A 30 -35.91 29.44 -9.73
C LEU A 30 -34.59 29.50 -10.50
N THR A 31 -33.69 30.43 -10.15
CA THR A 31 -32.34 30.48 -10.73
C THR A 31 -31.57 29.19 -10.42
N GLN A 32 -31.58 28.71 -9.17
CA GLN A 32 -30.93 27.44 -8.81
C GLN A 32 -31.51 26.22 -9.52
N PHE A 33 -32.81 26.21 -9.81
CA PHE A 33 -33.47 25.12 -10.55
C PHE A 33 -33.09 25.15 -12.04
N LEU A 34 -32.91 26.34 -12.62
CA LEU A 34 -32.58 26.55 -14.02
C LEU A 34 -31.07 26.45 -14.29
N THR A 35 -30.23 26.86 -13.34
CA THR A 35 -28.78 26.69 -13.39
C THR A 35 -28.43 25.30 -12.90
N ARG A 36 -27.94 24.42 -13.78
CA ARG A 36 -27.43 23.08 -13.44
C ARG A 36 -26.12 23.15 -12.64
N VAL A 37 -26.09 23.89 -11.54
CA VAL A 37 -24.96 23.87 -10.61
C VAL A 37 -25.08 22.56 -9.82
N PRO A 38 -24.08 21.67 -9.87
CA PRO A 38 -24.11 20.43 -9.11
C PRO A 38 -24.23 20.77 -7.61
N LYS A 39 -25.15 20.10 -6.91
CA LYS A 39 -25.41 20.34 -5.48
C LYS A 39 -24.28 19.85 -4.56
N ALA A 40 -23.40 19.02 -5.11
CA ALA A 40 -22.25 18.47 -4.42
C ALA A 40 -20.99 18.57 -5.30
N ALA A 41 -19.85 18.80 -4.66
CA ALA A 41 -18.54 18.75 -5.27
C ALA A 41 -17.64 17.84 -4.44
N GLN A 42 -16.81 17.05 -5.10
CA GLN A 42 -15.81 16.23 -4.44
C GLN A 42 -14.43 16.82 -4.73
N VAL A 43 -13.67 17.09 -3.67
CA VAL A 43 -12.28 17.53 -3.80
C VAL A 43 -11.40 16.49 -3.14
N THR A 44 -10.48 15.99 -3.93
CA THR A 44 -9.44 15.07 -3.47
C THR A 44 -8.16 15.86 -3.27
N GLY A 45 -7.48 15.66 -2.16
CA GLY A 45 -6.13 16.13 -1.91
C GLY A 45 -5.15 14.97 -1.80
N GLU A 46 -3.92 15.21 -2.19
CA GLU A 46 -2.84 14.22 -2.16
C GLU A 46 -1.66 14.75 -1.35
N GLY A 47 -1.04 13.87 -0.59
CA GLY A 47 0.15 14.15 0.18
C GLY A 47 1.23 13.13 -0.16
N GLU A 48 2.46 13.60 -0.32
CA GLU A 48 3.64 12.77 -0.52
C GLU A 48 4.77 13.22 0.43
N LEU A 49 5.50 12.25 0.96
CA LEU A 49 6.71 12.47 1.73
C LEU A 49 7.73 11.38 1.43
N LYS A 50 8.94 11.80 1.09
CA LYS A 50 10.09 10.95 0.84
C LYS A 50 11.01 11.02 2.03
N VAL A 51 11.39 9.87 2.56
CA VAL A 51 12.30 9.75 3.71
C VAL A 51 13.29 8.66 3.47
N GLN A 52 14.50 8.81 4.01
CA GLN A 52 15.45 7.72 4.01
C GLN A 52 15.03 6.67 5.04
N ALA A 53 15.18 5.40 4.69
CA ALA A 53 15.00 4.32 5.63
C ALA A 53 16.05 4.36 6.74
N ASP A 54 15.70 3.94 7.96
CA ASP A 54 16.67 3.90 9.07
C ASP A 54 17.14 2.48 9.41
N ARG A 55 16.42 1.46 8.96
CA ARG A 55 16.77 0.07 9.16
C ARG A 55 16.26 -0.86 8.06
N ALA A 56 16.83 -2.05 8.05
CA ALA A 56 16.36 -3.19 7.28
C ALA A 56 16.04 -4.37 8.21
N ILE A 57 14.95 -5.07 7.94
CA ILE A 57 14.62 -6.36 8.53
C ILE A 57 15.00 -7.45 7.53
N ILE A 58 16.09 -8.14 7.82
CA ILE A 58 16.58 -9.26 7.02
C ILE A 58 15.89 -10.52 7.54
N THR A 59 15.26 -11.28 6.64
CA THR A 59 14.63 -12.56 6.97
C THR A 59 15.51 -13.69 6.47
N LEU A 60 15.96 -14.53 7.40
CA LEU A 60 16.67 -15.77 7.13
C LEU A 60 15.77 -16.96 7.47
N LYS A 61 15.91 -18.06 6.73
CA LYS A 61 15.26 -19.35 7.01
C LYS A 61 16.31 -20.38 7.39
N ILE A 62 16.11 -21.03 8.52
CA ILE A 62 16.91 -22.15 8.99
C ILE A 62 16.15 -23.43 8.68
N THR A 63 16.74 -24.32 7.89
CA THR A 63 16.15 -25.62 7.52
C THR A 63 17.02 -26.75 8.05
N THR A 64 16.44 -27.63 8.85
CA THR A 64 17.12 -28.83 9.37
C THR A 64 16.31 -30.09 9.06
N GLU A 65 17.00 -31.22 8.96
CA GLU A 65 16.37 -32.49 8.63
C GLU A 65 16.97 -33.65 9.42
N SER A 66 16.12 -34.56 9.88
CA SER A 66 16.56 -35.77 10.59
C SER A 66 15.56 -36.90 10.40
N LYS A 67 15.99 -38.14 10.69
CA LYS A 67 15.11 -39.32 10.68
C LYS A 67 14.03 -39.27 11.76
N SER A 68 14.24 -38.49 12.82
CA SER A 68 13.25 -38.25 13.87
C SER A 68 12.92 -36.77 14.00
N LEU A 69 11.66 -36.46 14.33
CA LEU A 69 11.22 -35.09 14.55
C LEU A 69 12.01 -34.41 15.68
N GLN A 70 12.23 -35.12 16.79
CA GLN A 70 13.03 -34.63 17.91
C GLN A 70 14.46 -34.29 17.47
N GLY A 71 15.07 -35.13 16.63
CA GLY A 71 16.41 -34.87 16.09
C GLY A 71 16.44 -33.62 15.23
N ALA A 72 15.45 -33.44 14.35
CA ALA A 72 15.36 -32.27 13.48
C ALA A 72 15.16 -30.96 14.27
N LEU A 73 14.33 -31.00 15.33
CA LEU A 73 14.12 -29.88 16.25
C LEU A 73 15.40 -29.53 17.03
N ARG A 74 16.12 -30.54 17.53
CA ARG A 74 17.39 -30.32 18.26
C ARG A 74 18.44 -29.66 17.37
N LEU A 75 18.62 -30.18 16.15
CA LEU A 75 19.52 -29.58 15.16
C LEU A 75 19.12 -28.13 14.84
N ASN A 76 17.82 -27.85 14.72
CA ASN A 76 17.34 -26.48 14.47
C ASN A 76 17.71 -25.55 15.63
N GLN A 77 17.50 -25.99 16.87
CA GLN A 77 17.85 -25.22 18.07
C GLN A 77 19.36 -24.98 18.18
N GLU A 78 20.18 -25.99 17.88
CA GLU A 78 21.65 -25.86 17.84
C GLU A 78 22.08 -24.84 16.79
N MET A 79 21.53 -24.91 15.57
CA MET A 79 21.83 -23.94 14.49
C MET A 79 21.39 -22.53 14.83
N ARG A 80 20.20 -22.35 15.43
CA ARG A 80 19.75 -21.04 15.92
C ARG A 80 20.70 -20.45 16.94
N SER A 81 21.16 -21.27 17.89
CA SER A 81 22.11 -20.82 18.93
C SER A 81 23.46 -20.43 18.32
N LYS A 82 23.95 -21.19 17.33
CA LYS A 82 25.16 -20.85 16.57
C LYS A 82 25.01 -19.53 15.81
N LEU A 83 23.87 -19.34 15.12
CA LEU A 83 23.58 -18.11 14.39
C LEU A 83 23.57 -16.88 15.31
N ILE A 84 22.86 -16.95 16.44
CA ILE A 84 22.80 -15.85 17.41
C ILE A 84 24.20 -15.51 17.94
N ASN A 85 25.00 -16.52 18.28
CA ASN A 85 26.37 -16.30 18.79
C ASN A 85 27.29 -15.69 17.74
N TYR A 86 27.19 -16.12 16.48
CA TYR A 86 27.93 -15.53 15.37
C TYR A 86 27.55 -14.08 15.14
N LEU A 87 26.25 -13.77 15.07
CA LEU A 87 25.77 -12.41 14.89
C LEU A 87 26.23 -11.49 16.03
N LYS A 88 26.17 -11.98 17.28
CA LYS A 88 26.72 -11.29 18.44
C LYS A 88 28.23 -11.02 18.29
N GLY A 89 28.99 -11.97 17.75
CA GLY A 89 30.41 -11.80 17.44
C GLY A 89 30.71 -10.83 16.29
N GLN A 90 29.70 -10.52 15.46
CA GLN A 90 29.75 -9.51 14.40
C GLN A 90 29.16 -8.15 14.83
N ASP A 91 29.06 -7.92 16.14
CA ASP A 91 28.48 -6.71 16.76
C ASP A 91 26.97 -6.50 16.50
N VAL A 92 26.22 -7.53 16.09
CA VAL A 92 24.76 -7.44 15.94
C VAL A 92 24.08 -7.73 17.30
N PRO A 93 23.32 -6.78 17.87
CA PRO A 93 22.66 -6.96 19.16
C PRO A 93 21.63 -8.10 19.16
N VAL A 94 21.60 -8.89 20.24
CA VAL A 94 20.72 -10.08 20.35
C VAL A 94 19.24 -9.72 20.41
N ASP A 95 18.90 -8.57 21.00
CA ASP A 95 17.54 -8.01 21.04
C ASP A 95 16.99 -7.65 19.65
N ARG A 96 17.86 -7.48 18.66
CA ARG A 96 17.50 -7.28 17.24
C ARG A 96 17.34 -8.58 16.45
N VAL A 97 17.55 -9.73 17.08
CA VAL A 97 17.39 -11.04 16.46
C VAL A 97 16.13 -11.69 16.99
N GLN A 98 15.08 -11.68 16.18
CA GLN A 98 13.77 -12.22 16.55
C GLN A 98 13.50 -13.52 15.81
N ALA A 99 13.31 -14.59 16.57
CA ALA A 99 12.86 -15.86 15.99
C ALA A 99 11.34 -15.86 15.80
N SER A 100 10.90 -16.26 14.62
CA SER A 100 9.49 -16.49 14.30
C SER A 100 9.08 -17.92 14.65
N ARG A 101 7.84 -18.28 14.28
CA ARG A 101 7.28 -19.64 14.39
C ARG A 101 8.13 -20.65 13.62
N PHE A 102 8.18 -21.87 14.13
CA PHE A 102 8.75 -23.02 13.41
C PHE A 102 7.63 -23.83 12.77
N SER A 103 7.93 -24.45 11.63
CA SER A 103 7.09 -25.44 10.97
C SER A 103 7.83 -26.76 10.87
N SER A 104 7.10 -27.86 10.90
CA SER A 104 7.66 -29.20 10.72
C SER A 104 6.86 -29.96 9.69
N THR A 105 7.54 -30.53 8.71
CA THR A 105 6.92 -31.26 7.60
C THR A 105 7.54 -32.66 7.51
N PRO A 106 6.75 -33.74 7.68
CA PRO A 106 7.22 -35.09 7.43
C PRO A 106 7.50 -35.29 5.94
N LYS A 107 8.55 -36.05 5.62
CA LYS A 107 8.85 -36.49 4.26
C LYS A 107 8.65 -37.98 4.14
N TYR A 108 7.81 -38.37 3.20
CA TYR A 108 7.50 -39.76 2.91
C TYR A 108 8.38 -40.28 1.77
N GLY A 109 8.65 -41.58 1.79
CA GLY A 109 9.28 -42.27 0.66
C GLY A 109 8.24 -42.55 -0.43
N MET A 110 8.71 -42.75 -1.67
CA MET A 110 7.85 -43.05 -2.83
C MET A 110 6.97 -44.31 -2.64
N PHE A 111 7.32 -45.19 -1.70
CA PHE A 111 6.66 -46.49 -1.49
C PHE A 111 6.38 -46.82 0.00
N SER A 112 6.33 -45.82 0.89
CA SER A 112 6.07 -46.08 2.31
C SER A 112 5.20 -45.01 2.95
N ASP A 113 4.22 -45.45 3.73
CA ASP A 113 3.37 -44.60 4.57
C ASP A 113 4.09 -44.06 5.82
N ASN A 114 5.30 -44.59 6.12
CA ASN A 114 6.12 -44.11 7.21
C ASN A 114 6.95 -42.90 6.77
N ALA A 115 7.03 -41.88 7.63
CA ALA A 115 7.90 -40.75 7.40
C ALA A 115 9.37 -41.21 7.40
N LYS A 116 10.07 -40.97 6.29
CA LYS A 116 11.50 -41.27 6.12
C LYS A 116 12.38 -40.26 6.87
N SER A 117 11.92 -39.02 6.94
CA SER A 117 12.57 -37.93 7.65
C SER A 117 11.56 -36.83 8.01
N TYR A 118 11.99 -35.92 8.86
CA TYR A 118 11.26 -34.73 9.26
C TYR A 118 12.11 -33.52 8.93
N ARG A 119 11.55 -32.59 8.17
CA ARG A 119 12.14 -31.27 7.93
C ARG A 119 11.54 -30.28 8.91
N VAL A 120 12.39 -29.49 9.55
CA VAL A 120 11.99 -28.36 10.40
C VAL A 120 12.50 -27.08 9.77
N GLU A 121 11.62 -26.10 9.60
CA GLU A 121 11.96 -24.76 9.13
C GLU A 121 11.67 -23.74 10.22
N ASN A 122 12.54 -22.73 10.35
CA ASN A 122 12.34 -21.61 11.25
C ASN A 122 12.81 -20.31 10.58
N PHE A 123 12.01 -19.25 10.69
CA PHE A 123 12.39 -17.93 10.19
C PHE A 123 12.99 -17.09 11.32
N ILE A 124 14.11 -16.44 11.04
CA ILE A 124 14.77 -15.48 11.92
C ILE A 124 14.73 -14.12 11.23
N LYS A 125 14.25 -13.11 11.95
CA LYS A 125 14.28 -11.71 11.54
C LYS A 125 15.43 -11.01 12.24
N ILE A 126 16.26 -10.32 11.49
CA ILE A 126 17.41 -9.57 11.98
C ILE A 126 17.19 -8.11 11.61
N THR A 127 17.10 -7.23 12.60
CA THR A 127 17.05 -5.79 12.36
C THR A 127 18.45 -5.23 12.21
N ALA A 128 18.82 -4.85 10.98
CA ALA A 128 20.08 -4.22 10.63
C ALA A 128 19.93 -2.70 10.51
N GLN A 129 20.83 -1.94 11.13
CA GLN A 129 20.87 -0.47 11.07
C GLN A 129 21.84 0.08 10.02
N GLY A 130 22.66 -0.77 9.41
CA GLY A 130 23.57 -0.35 8.35
C GLY A 130 24.19 -1.53 7.61
N GLU A 131 25.03 -1.20 6.64
CA GLU A 131 25.64 -2.17 5.74
C GLU A 131 26.45 -3.25 6.47
N LYS A 132 27.22 -2.89 7.49
CA LYS A 132 28.02 -3.87 8.27
C LYS A 132 27.15 -4.98 8.88
N GLU A 133 26.00 -4.62 9.46
CA GLU A 133 25.08 -5.59 10.05
C GLU A 133 24.37 -6.43 8.97
N PHE A 134 24.13 -5.87 7.78
CA PHE A 134 23.63 -6.61 6.63
C PHE A 134 24.67 -7.63 6.10
N GLN A 135 25.94 -7.23 6.00
CA GLN A 135 27.04 -8.11 5.62
C GLN A 135 27.20 -9.24 6.64
N ALA A 136 27.02 -8.98 7.94
CA ALA A 136 27.03 -10.03 8.96
C ALA A 136 25.92 -11.07 8.72
N ALA A 137 24.68 -10.64 8.44
CA ALA A 137 23.60 -11.58 8.11
C ALA A 137 23.88 -12.38 6.82
N SER A 138 24.50 -11.75 5.83
CA SER A 138 24.89 -12.39 4.57
C SER A 138 26.00 -13.43 4.78
N GLY A 139 27.02 -13.10 5.58
CA GLY A 139 28.09 -14.04 5.94
C GLY A 139 27.60 -15.28 6.68
N ALA A 140 26.49 -15.17 7.44
CA ALA A 140 25.85 -16.34 8.05
C ALA A 140 25.25 -17.31 7.02
N VAL A 141 24.68 -16.79 5.92
CA VAL A 141 24.16 -17.59 4.81
C VAL A 141 25.30 -18.33 4.10
N ASP A 142 26.42 -17.65 3.87
CA ASP A 142 27.59 -18.25 3.22
C ASP A 142 28.29 -19.29 4.12
N SER A 143 28.18 -19.13 5.44
CA SER A 143 28.86 -20.01 6.42
C SER A 143 28.13 -21.33 6.65
N TRP A 144 26.81 -21.39 6.48
CA TRP A 144 26.01 -22.55 6.86
C TRP A 144 24.95 -22.92 5.81
N PRO A 145 24.99 -24.14 5.26
CA PRO A 145 24.01 -24.59 4.26
C PRO A 145 22.58 -24.68 4.79
N GLU A 146 22.40 -24.81 6.11
CA GLU A 146 21.08 -24.80 6.75
C GLU A 146 20.43 -23.41 6.76
N VAL A 147 21.19 -22.34 6.56
CA VAL A 147 20.72 -20.94 6.63
C VAL A 147 20.53 -20.40 5.21
N GLN A 148 19.33 -19.91 4.92
CA GLN A 148 18.96 -19.41 3.60
C GLN A 148 18.43 -17.99 3.71
N TYR A 149 18.89 -17.09 2.84
CA TYR A 149 18.28 -15.79 2.67
C TYR A 149 16.85 -15.94 2.14
N GLN A 150 15.91 -15.16 2.67
CA GLN A 150 14.52 -15.13 2.19
C GLN A 150 14.11 -13.77 1.64
N GLY A 151 14.59 -12.70 2.27
CA GLY A 151 14.25 -11.35 1.83
C GLY A 151 14.67 -10.29 2.82
N ILE A 152 14.43 -9.05 2.42
CA ILE A 152 14.68 -7.84 3.18
C ILE A 152 13.39 -7.01 3.15
N GLU A 153 13.07 -6.40 4.29
CA GLU A 153 12.02 -5.40 4.39
C GLU A 153 12.63 -4.13 4.98
N VAL A 154 12.45 -3.00 4.31
CA VAL A 154 13.02 -1.74 4.74
C VAL A 154 12.01 -1.00 5.60
N GLU A 155 12.43 -0.47 6.75
CA GLU A 155 11.55 0.19 7.70
C GLU A 155 12.05 1.57 8.14
N GLN A 156 11.14 2.27 8.83
CA GLN A 156 11.35 3.56 9.45
C GLN A 156 10.71 3.53 10.85
N ASP A 157 11.37 4.04 11.89
CA ASP A 157 10.87 4.04 13.27
C ASP A 157 9.60 4.87 13.46
N ASN A 158 9.56 6.03 12.82
CA ASN A 158 8.54 7.06 13.03
C ASN A 158 7.36 6.94 12.05
N LYS A 159 7.04 5.72 11.59
CA LYS A 159 5.96 5.45 10.61
C LYS A 159 4.66 6.19 10.95
N GLU A 160 4.25 6.21 12.21
CA GLU A 160 3.00 6.87 12.63
C GLU A 160 3.06 8.39 12.58
N GLU A 161 4.22 8.98 12.88
CA GLU A 161 4.41 10.43 12.76
C GLU A 161 4.48 10.83 11.28
N LEU A 162 5.18 10.07 10.44
CA LEU A 162 5.21 10.31 9.00
C LEU A 162 3.82 10.18 8.37
N LYS A 163 3.02 9.19 8.77
CA LYS A 163 1.62 9.06 8.34
C LYS A 163 0.82 10.32 8.66
N ARG A 164 0.92 10.84 9.89
CA ARG A 164 0.24 12.09 10.28
C ARG A 164 0.67 13.26 9.39
N GLN A 165 1.97 13.40 9.14
CA GLN A 165 2.50 14.47 8.29
C GLN A 165 1.98 14.37 6.85
N VAL A 166 1.95 13.17 6.27
CA VAL A 166 1.47 13.00 4.89
C VAL A 166 -0.04 13.23 4.78
N ILE A 167 -0.82 12.83 5.79
CA ILE A 167 -2.25 13.15 5.86
C ILE A 167 -2.46 14.66 5.97
N ALA A 168 -1.70 15.36 6.81
CA ALA A 168 -1.78 16.82 6.92
C ALA A 168 -1.53 17.50 5.56
N LYS A 169 -0.48 17.08 4.84
CA LYS A 169 -0.21 17.56 3.48
C LYS A 169 -1.38 17.30 2.51
N ALA A 170 -2.00 16.12 2.57
CA ALA A 170 -3.16 15.80 1.75
C ALA A 170 -4.37 16.71 2.06
N CYS A 171 -4.60 17.02 3.34
CA CYS A 171 -5.64 17.96 3.76
C CYS A 171 -5.35 19.38 3.28
N ASP A 172 -4.11 19.85 3.39
CA ASP A 172 -3.69 21.17 2.92
C ASP A 172 -3.88 21.29 1.41
N ASN A 173 -3.49 20.26 0.66
CA ASN A 173 -3.70 20.19 -0.78
C ASN A 173 -5.19 20.21 -1.16
N ALA A 174 -6.04 19.47 -0.44
CA ALA A 174 -7.49 19.51 -0.65
C ALA A 174 -8.07 20.91 -0.39
N ASN A 175 -7.59 21.60 0.65
CA ASN A 175 -8.02 22.96 0.98
C ASN A 175 -7.58 23.98 -0.08
N GLU A 176 -6.37 23.86 -0.63
CA GLU A 176 -5.90 24.69 -1.74
C GLU A 176 -6.75 24.47 -3.00
N ARG A 177 -7.00 23.21 -3.37
CA ARG A 177 -7.88 22.86 -4.50
C ARG A 177 -9.29 23.41 -4.31
N ARG A 178 -9.85 23.33 -3.08
CA ARG A 178 -11.15 23.92 -2.74
C ARG A 178 -11.18 25.42 -3.02
N LYS A 179 -10.18 26.18 -2.52
CA LYS A 179 -10.10 27.64 -2.72
C LYS A 179 -10.08 28.00 -4.22
N ILE A 180 -9.33 27.25 -5.02
CA ILE A 180 -9.28 27.46 -6.48
C ILE A 180 -10.67 27.26 -7.09
N TYR A 181 -11.41 26.22 -6.69
CA TYR A 181 -12.76 25.98 -7.20
C TYR A 181 -13.76 27.07 -6.77
N GLU A 182 -13.70 27.51 -5.51
CA GLU A 182 -14.54 28.61 -5.01
C GLU A 182 -14.29 29.91 -5.80
N GLU A 183 -13.03 30.22 -6.09
CA GLU A 183 -12.64 31.41 -6.86
C GLU A 183 -13.05 31.31 -8.33
N LYS A 184 -12.74 30.19 -9.01
CA LYS A 184 -12.97 30.05 -10.46
C LYS A 184 -14.44 29.87 -10.82
N PHE A 185 -15.24 29.25 -9.95
CA PHE A 185 -16.65 29.00 -10.22
C PHE A 185 -17.58 29.99 -9.50
N GLY A 186 -17.06 30.89 -8.66
CA GLY A 186 -17.90 31.85 -7.94
C GLY A 186 -18.87 31.17 -6.96
N VAL A 187 -18.47 30.03 -6.40
CA VAL A 187 -19.27 29.24 -5.46
C VAL A 187 -18.62 29.23 -4.09
N ARG A 188 -19.38 28.80 -3.09
CA ARG A 188 -18.89 28.46 -1.76
C ARG A 188 -19.00 26.95 -1.55
N LEU A 189 -17.93 26.33 -1.08
CA LEU A 189 -17.86 24.89 -0.83
C LEU A 189 -17.87 24.63 0.67
N VAL A 190 -19.00 24.11 1.17
CA VAL A 190 -19.18 23.79 2.59
C VAL A 190 -18.95 22.29 2.81
N PRO A 191 -17.95 21.88 3.61
CA PRO A 191 -17.64 20.47 3.80
C PRO A 191 -18.80 19.75 4.50
N LYS A 192 -19.18 18.59 3.98
CA LYS A 192 -20.23 17.72 4.54
C LYS A 192 -19.67 16.44 5.11
N TRP A 193 -18.71 15.85 4.41
CA TRP A 193 -18.12 14.58 4.77
C TRP A 193 -16.69 14.52 4.27
N PHE A 194 -15.83 13.81 4.99
CA PHE A 194 -14.49 13.50 4.54
C PHE A 194 -14.17 12.03 4.79
N SER A 195 -13.43 11.44 3.86
CA SER A 195 -12.82 10.13 4.01
C SER A 195 -11.32 10.29 4.13
N PRO A 196 -10.69 9.79 5.20
CA PRO A 196 -9.27 9.51 5.16
C PRO A 196 -9.05 8.40 4.13
N GLY A 197 -8.48 8.76 2.98
CA GLY A 197 -8.13 7.80 1.94
C GLY A 197 -6.87 7.01 2.31
N LEU A 198 -6.62 5.98 1.51
CA LEU A 198 -5.57 4.98 1.73
C LEU A 198 -4.20 5.63 1.99
N THR A 199 -3.59 5.32 3.13
CA THR A 199 -2.16 5.57 3.35
C THR A 199 -1.36 4.44 2.72
N GLY A 200 -0.50 4.75 1.76
CA GLY A 200 0.42 3.82 1.12
C GLY A 200 1.86 4.07 1.57
N LEU A 201 2.61 2.98 1.78
CA LEU A 201 4.07 3.01 1.86
C LEU A 201 4.60 2.29 0.62
N LYS A 202 5.47 2.94 -0.15
CA LYS A 202 6.20 2.32 -1.26
C LYS A 202 7.66 2.17 -0.87
N SER A 203 8.17 0.95 -0.91
CA SER A 203 9.60 0.66 -0.72
C SER A 203 10.33 0.54 -2.07
N PRO A 204 11.68 0.67 -2.10
CA PRO A 204 12.46 0.55 -3.34
C PRO A 204 12.18 -0.75 -4.13
N GLN A 205 12.03 -1.89 -3.44
CA GLN A 205 11.69 -3.18 -4.08
C GLN A 205 10.32 -3.18 -4.78
N GLN A 206 9.34 -2.45 -4.25
CA GLN A 206 8.01 -2.34 -4.87
C GLN A 206 7.98 -1.36 -6.04
N ALA A 207 8.93 -0.42 -6.10
CA ALA A 207 9.09 0.49 -7.22
C ALA A 207 9.74 -0.21 -8.44
N SER A 208 10.68 -1.14 -8.20
CA SER A 208 11.38 -1.88 -9.26
C SER A 208 10.54 -2.96 -9.96
N ASP A 209 9.53 -3.51 -9.29
CA ASP A 209 8.68 -4.59 -9.83
C ASP A 209 7.80 -4.15 -11.03
N LYS A 210 7.78 -2.85 -11.36
CA LYS A 210 7.05 -2.33 -12.54
C LYS A 210 7.90 -2.22 -13.81
N GLN A 211 9.19 -2.57 -13.80
CA GLN A 211 10.09 -2.24 -14.92
C GLN A 211 10.93 -3.38 -15.52
N TYR A 212 10.76 -4.63 -15.08
CA TYR A 212 11.34 -5.77 -15.79
C TYR A 212 10.31 -6.44 -16.69
N ASP A 213 10.05 -5.80 -17.84
CA ASP A 213 9.44 -6.48 -18.97
C ASP A 213 10.40 -7.58 -19.45
N ARG A 214 9.92 -8.82 -19.35
CA ARG A 214 10.67 -10.04 -19.59
C ARG A 214 10.76 -10.30 -21.09
N SER A 215 11.67 -9.60 -21.77
CA SER A 215 12.10 -9.95 -23.13
C SER A 215 13.42 -10.72 -23.09
N TYR A 216 13.33 -12.02 -22.78
CA TYR A 216 14.41 -12.96 -23.09
C TYR A 216 14.27 -13.40 -24.55
N SER A 217 15.16 -12.89 -25.40
CA SER A 217 15.48 -13.47 -26.69
C SER A 217 17.00 -13.37 -26.89
N SER A 218 17.65 -14.54 -26.80
CA SER A 218 19.01 -14.89 -27.27
C SER A 218 19.41 -14.17 -28.57
N SER A 219 20.66 -13.80 -28.87
CA SER A 219 21.97 -14.40 -28.60
C SER A 219 23.10 -13.39 -28.95
N PRO A 220 24.39 -13.69 -28.69
CA PRO A 220 25.44 -12.71 -28.48
C PRO A 220 26.31 -12.45 -29.72
N THR A 221 26.78 -11.21 -29.88
CA THR A 221 28.05 -10.90 -30.55
C THR A 221 28.56 -9.55 -30.07
N GLY A 222 29.86 -9.52 -29.76
CA GLY A 222 30.47 -8.49 -28.93
C GLY A 222 30.65 -7.12 -29.60
N ALA A 223 30.78 -6.12 -28.73
CA ALA A 223 31.57 -4.94 -28.95
C ALA A 223 31.93 -4.35 -27.59
N SER A 224 33.23 -4.24 -27.33
CA SER A 224 33.82 -3.56 -26.20
C SER A 224 33.45 -2.07 -26.22
N LEU A 225 33.10 -1.50 -25.06
CA LEU A 225 33.04 -0.05 -24.85
C LEU A 225 33.67 0.32 -23.49
N PRO A 226 34.16 1.56 -23.35
CA PRO A 226 35.42 1.84 -22.66
C PRO A 226 35.29 2.05 -21.15
N VAL A 227 36.41 1.77 -20.47
CA VAL A 227 36.69 2.18 -19.09
C VAL A 227 36.67 3.71 -19.02
N GLY A 228 35.80 4.27 -18.18
CA GLY A 228 35.74 5.70 -17.93
C GLY A 228 34.96 6.05 -16.67
N GLY A 229 35.70 6.52 -15.65
CA GLY A 229 35.18 7.33 -14.55
C GLY A 229 34.61 6.56 -13.36
N LEU A 230 35.45 6.30 -12.35
CA LEU A 230 34.97 6.11 -10.99
C LEU A 230 34.35 7.43 -10.53
N VAL A 231 33.03 7.55 -10.66
CA VAL A 231 32.27 8.52 -9.88
C VAL A 231 32.25 7.95 -8.47
N GLU A 232 33.09 8.51 -7.61
CA GLU A 232 33.02 8.29 -6.17
C GLU A 232 31.69 8.89 -5.69
N VAL A 233 30.64 8.05 -5.64
CA VAL A 233 29.36 8.43 -5.05
C VAL A 233 29.62 8.47 -3.55
N GLN A 234 29.81 9.68 -3.02
CA GLN A 234 29.67 9.91 -1.58
C GLN A 234 28.21 9.61 -1.22
N GLU A 235 27.94 8.39 -0.76
CA GLU A 235 26.65 7.99 -0.19
C GLU A 235 26.48 8.62 1.19
N THR A 236 26.21 9.93 1.23
CA THR A 236 25.63 10.57 2.41
C THR A 236 24.12 10.33 2.39
N GLY A 237 23.74 9.07 2.59
CA GLY A 237 22.36 8.60 2.60
C GLY A 237 22.27 7.25 3.32
N SER A 238 21.06 6.85 3.71
CA SER A 238 20.86 5.51 4.26
C SER A 238 21.23 4.44 3.22
N SER A 239 21.97 3.42 3.64
CA SER A 239 22.35 2.28 2.80
C SER A 239 21.16 1.44 2.31
N PHE A 240 19.95 1.72 2.80
CA PHE A 240 18.73 0.96 2.49
C PHE A 240 17.76 1.69 1.55
N GLY A 241 18.13 2.90 1.10
CA GLY A 241 17.38 3.68 0.12
C GLY A 241 16.19 4.49 0.68
N GLU A 242 15.40 5.05 -0.24
CA GLU A 242 14.32 5.99 0.04
C GLU A 242 12.95 5.29 0.12
N LEU A 243 12.16 5.66 1.12
CA LEU A 243 10.76 5.28 1.31
C LEU A 243 9.85 6.44 0.91
N THR A 244 8.81 6.15 0.14
CA THR A 244 7.79 7.15 -0.21
C THR A 244 6.48 6.83 0.52
N PHE A 245 6.05 7.76 1.36
CA PHE A 245 4.75 7.74 2.04
C PHE A 245 3.76 8.59 1.24
N THR A 246 2.60 8.02 0.94
CA THR A 246 1.53 8.71 0.21
C THR A 246 0.23 8.64 0.98
N ALA A 247 -0.55 9.72 0.97
CA ALA A 247 -1.91 9.74 1.48
C ALA A 247 -2.83 10.46 0.50
N GLN A 248 -4.09 10.03 0.48
CA GLN A 248 -5.15 10.68 -0.28
C GLN A 248 -6.26 11.03 0.70
N VAL A 249 -6.84 12.22 0.60
CA VAL A 249 -8.00 12.62 1.40
C VAL A 249 -9.05 13.12 0.45
N THR A 250 -10.27 12.60 0.59
CA THR A 250 -11.38 13.00 -0.26
C THR A 250 -12.44 13.65 0.59
N VAL A 251 -12.82 14.88 0.23
CA VAL A 251 -13.81 15.68 0.94
C VAL A 251 -14.97 15.96 0.01
N GLU A 252 -16.18 15.66 0.48
CA GLU A 252 -17.41 16.01 -0.19
C GLU A 252 -17.94 17.33 0.38
N TYR A 253 -18.28 18.25 -0.53
CA TYR A 253 -18.77 19.58 -0.24
C TYR A 253 -20.17 19.76 -0.79
N SER A 254 -21.01 20.49 -0.08
CA SER A 254 -22.17 21.13 -0.67
C SER A 254 -21.75 22.41 -1.38
N VAL A 255 -22.32 22.63 -2.56
CA VAL A 255 -22.07 23.83 -3.36
C VAL A 255 -23.17 24.84 -3.08
N GLU A 256 -22.77 26.02 -2.61
CA GLU A 256 -23.66 27.16 -2.38
C GLU A 256 -23.27 28.30 -3.33
N ALA A 257 -24.25 29.09 -3.77
CA ALA A 257 -23.96 30.32 -4.51
C ALA A 257 -23.27 31.31 -3.56
N LYS A 258 -22.24 31.99 -4.06
CA LYS A 258 -21.50 32.99 -3.29
C LYS A 258 -22.23 34.34 -3.24
#